data_AF-A0A2V9R4Y4-F1
#
_entry.id   AF-A0A2V9R4Y4-F1
#
_cell.length_a   1.000
_cell.length_b   1.000
_cell.length_c   1.000
_cell.angle_alpha   90.00
_cell.angle_beta   90.00
_cell.angle_gamma   90.00
#
_symmetry.space_group_name_H-M   'P 1'
#
loop_
_entity.id
_entity.type
_entity.pdbx_description
1 polymer ?
#
loop_
_entity_poly.entity_id
_entity_poly.type
_entity_poly.pdbx_seq_one_letter_code
_entity_poly.pdbx_strand_id
1 'polypeptide(L)'
;MRRFNALFIFIAVATFSGVGDAQGAQLNVSVYNDAGVAPPMLNKAEFVAATVLARAGIHVTWEKCSAPGTSAYPCDHPDIGRQLSLRITPTT
;
A
#
# COMPACT_ATOMS: atom_id res chain seq x y z
N MET A 1 -32.92 -29.84 -54.62
CA MET A 1 -32.93 -28.93 -53.45
C MET A 1 -31.78 -29.30 -52.53
N ARG A 2 -30.63 -28.60 -52.63
CA ARG A 2 -29.41 -28.88 -51.83
C ARG A 2 -29.46 -28.05 -50.55
N ARG A 3 -29.42 -28.72 -49.39
CA ARG A 3 -29.42 -28.08 -48.08
C ARG A 3 -28.00 -27.59 -47.77
N PHE A 4 -27.82 -26.27 -47.70
CA PHE A 4 -26.58 -25.65 -47.22
C PHE A 4 -26.66 -25.56 -45.69
N ASN A 5 -25.92 -26.43 -44.99
CA ASN A 5 -25.68 -26.28 -43.55
C ASN A 5 -24.61 -25.20 -43.36
N ALA A 6 -25.04 -23.98 -43.01
CA ALA A 6 -24.14 -22.91 -42.61
C ALA A 6 -23.76 -23.11 -41.13
N LEU A 7 -22.52 -23.54 -40.88
CA LEU A 7 -21.96 -23.64 -39.54
C LEU A 7 -21.53 -22.23 -39.10
N PHE A 8 -22.29 -21.61 -38.21
CA PHE A 8 -21.91 -20.32 -37.61
C PHE A 8 -20.84 -20.56 -36.54
N ILE A 9 -19.59 -20.19 -36.85
CA ILE A 9 -18.48 -20.19 -35.89
C ILE A 9 -18.61 -18.91 -35.06
N PHE A 10 -19.11 -19.04 -33.83
CA PHE A 10 -19.04 -17.97 -32.84
C PHE A 10 -17.59 -17.85 -32.35
N ILE A 11 -16.86 -16.86 -32.88
CA ILE A 11 -15.54 -16.48 -32.37
C ILE A 11 -15.79 -15.84 -30.99
N ALA A 12 -15.52 -16.59 -29.93
CA ALA A 12 -15.44 -16.03 -28.58
C ALA A 12 -14.24 -15.08 -28.54
N VAL A 13 -14.51 -13.78 -28.65
CA VAL A 13 -13.53 -12.74 -28.32
C VAL A 13 -13.26 -12.90 -26.83
N ALA A 14 -12.13 -13.51 -26.47
CA ALA A 14 -11.63 -13.50 -25.12
C ALA A 14 -11.30 -12.04 -24.77
N THR A 15 -12.25 -11.34 -24.17
CA THR A 15 -11.99 -10.06 -23.53
C THR A 15 -10.96 -10.33 -22.44
N PHE A 16 -9.74 -9.85 -22.65
CA PHE A 16 -8.72 -9.78 -21.61
C PHE A 16 -9.22 -8.77 -20.56
N SER A 17 -10.13 -9.19 -19.71
CA SER A 17 -10.53 -8.45 -18.51
C SER A 17 -9.44 -8.63 -17.46
N GLY A 18 -8.22 -8.21 -17.81
CA GLY A 18 -7.08 -8.08 -16.92
C GLY A 18 -6.93 -6.64 -16.45
N VAL A 19 -8.04 -5.94 -16.18
CA VAL A 19 -7.98 -4.77 -15.30
C VAL A 19 -7.96 -5.34 -13.90
N GLY A 20 -6.75 -5.66 -13.41
CA GLY A 20 -6.56 -5.87 -11.99
C GLY A 20 -7.19 -4.68 -11.29
N ASP A 21 -8.15 -4.94 -10.41
CA ASP A 21 -8.83 -3.92 -9.63
C ASP A 21 -7.79 -2.95 -9.07
N ALA A 22 -7.73 -1.73 -9.60
CA ALA A 22 -7.02 -0.63 -8.98
C ALA A 22 -7.86 -0.12 -7.81
N GLN A 23 -8.22 -1.01 -6.88
CA GLN A 23 -8.54 -0.60 -5.53
C GLN A 23 -7.22 -0.01 -5.00
N GLY A 24 -7.20 1.30 -4.76
CA GLY A 24 -5.99 2.05 -4.39
C GLY A 24 -5.12 1.26 -3.40
N ALA A 25 -3.81 1.21 -3.66
CA ALA A 25 -2.91 0.40 -2.85
C ALA A 25 -2.87 0.98 -1.42
N GLN A 26 -3.01 0.12 -0.40
CA GLN A 26 -2.87 0.55 0.99
C GLN A 26 -1.50 0.14 1.52
N LEU A 27 -0.82 1.08 2.18
CA LEU A 27 0.49 0.93 2.81
C LEU A 27 0.36 1.24 4.31
N ASN A 28 0.78 0.32 5.16
CA ASN A 28 0.91 0.55 6.60
C ASN A 28 2.37 0.95 6.90
N VAL A 29 2.55 2.01 7.69
CA VAL A 29 3.87 2.54 8.02
C VAL A 29 4.06 2.58 9.52
N SER A 30 4.94 1.73 10.04
CA SER A 30 5.38 1.72 11.43
C SER A 30 6.50 2.73 11.64
N VAL A 31 6.29 3.71 12.51
CA VAL A 31 7.26 4.81 12.79
C VAL A 31 7.86 4.65 14.18
N TYR A 32 9.16 4.37 14.23
CA TYR A 32 9.97 4.26 15.44
C TYR A 32 10.77 5.55 15.64
N ASN A 33 10.43 6.34 16.65
CA ASN A 33 11.05 7.65 16.92
C ASN A 33 12.10 7.58 18.04
N ASP A 34 13.22 6.93 17.77
CA ASP A 34 14.31 6.80 18.75
C ASP A 34 15.05 8.13 18.97
N ALA A 35 14.98 9.04 18.00
CA ALA A 35 15.55 10.38 18.08
C ALA A 35 14.75 11.33 18.99
N GLY A 36 13.56 10.94 19.46
CA GLY A 36 12.72 11.82 20.30
C GLY A 36 12.21 13.06 19.56
N VAL A 37 11.99 12.96 18.24
CA VAL A 37 11.41 14.04 17.44
C VAL A 37 10.07 14.49 18.01
N ALA A 38 9.87 15.80 18.11
CA ALA A 38 8.64 16.36 18.65
C ALA A 38 7.41 15.94 17.81
N PRO A 39 6.28 15.58 18.46
CA PRO A 39 5.06 15.14 17.74
C PRO A 39 4.55 16.10 16.65
N PRO A 40 4.60 17.44 16.80
CA PRO A 40 4.18 18.35 15.74
C PRO A 40 5.02 18.23 14.46
N MET A 41 6.32 17.96 14.60
CA MET A 41 7.22 17.79 13.46
C MET A 41 6.99 16.45 12.76
N LEU A 42 6.76 15.38 13.53
CA LEU A 42 6.37 14.07 12.98
C LEU A 42 5.05 14.16 12.22
N ASN A 43 4.01 14.73 12.83
CA ASN A 43 2.69 14.86 12.20
C ASN A 43 2.78 15.63 10.87
N LYS A 44 3.63 16.67 10.79
CA LYS A 44 3.86 17.42 9.54
C LYS A 44 4.55 16.56 8.48
N ALA A 45 5.56 15.77 8.86
CA ALA A 45 6.24 14.87 7.95
C ALA A 45 5.32 13.77 7.43
N GLU A 46 4.55 13.12 8.31
CA GLU A 46 3.53 12.12 8.00
C GLU A 46 2.50 12.68 7.00
N PHE A 47 1.99 13.89 7.24
CA PHE A 47 1.04 14.54 6.34
C PHE A 47 1.61 14.80 4.94
N VAL A 48 2.83 15.33 4.85
CA VAL A 48 3.49 15.60 3.57
C VAL A 48 3.73 14.30 2.81
N ALA A 49 4.24 13.27 3.48
CA ALA A 49 4.49 11.96 2.89
C ALA A 49 3.20 11.31 2.37
N ALA A 50 2.12 11.33 3.17
CA ALA A 50 0.82 10.82 2.77
C ALA A 50 0.27 11.57 1.54
N THR A 51 0.45 12.89 1.48
CA THR A 51 0.03 13.70 0.33
C THR A 51 0.76 13.31 -0.95
N VAL A 52 2.07 13.03 -0.86
CA VAL A 52 2.87 12.59 -2.01
C VAL A 52 2.45 11.19 -2.47
N LEU A 53 2.28 10.25 -1.53
CA LEU A 53 1.88 8.88 -1.83
C LEU A 53 0.45 8.78 -2.39
N ALA A 54 -0.47 9.64 -1.91
CA ALA A 54 -1.82 9.72 -2.44
C ALA A 54 -1.86 10.12 -3.93
N ARG A 55 -0.89 10.91 -4.42
CA ARG A 55 -0.78 11.23 -5.87
C ARG A 55 -0.46 10.00 -6.72
N ALA A 56 0.13 8.97 -6.12
CA ALA A 56 0.39 7.68 -6.76
C ALA A 56 -0.77 6.68 -6.53
N GLY A 57 -1.89 7.09 -5.93
CA GLY A 57 -3.00 6.20 -5.58
C GLY A 57 -2.68 5.29 -4.39
N ILE A 58 -1.68 5.64 -3.58
CA ILE A 58 -1.29 4.88 -2.39
C ILE A 58 -1.86 5.57 -1.15
N HIS A 59 -2.70 4.86 -0.42
CA HIS A 59 -3.25 5.28 0.87
C HIS A 59 -2.36 4.80 1.99
N VAL A 60 -2.07 5.67 2.96
CA VAL A 60 -1.13 5.37 4.04
C VAL A 60 -1.85 5.33 5.38
N THR A 61 -1.58 4.29 6.16
CA THR A 61 -1.95 4.19 7.57
C THR A 61 -0.68 4.35 8.41
N TRP A 62 -0.66 5.34 9.31
CA TRP A 62 0.49 5.60 10.18
C TRP A 62 0.32 4.92 11.52
N GLU A 63 1.35 4.20 11.93
CA GLU A 63 1.39 3.44 13.17
C GLU A 63 2.52 4.00 14.04
N LYS A 64 2.17 4.57 15.18
CA LYS A 64 3.14 5.18 16.09
C LYS A 64 3.72 4.09 16.99
N CYS A 65 5.00 3.80 16.80
CA CYS A 65 5.68 2.71 17.47
C CYS A 65 6.57 3.22 18.59
N SER A 66 6.51 2.49 19.71
CA SER A 66 7.50 2.59 20.77
C SER A 66 8.78 1.88 20.32
N ALA A 67 9.92 2.18 20.94
CA ALA A 67 11.23 1.66 20.55
C ALA A 67 11.23 0.15 20.24
N PRO A 68 12.04 -0.33 19.28
CA PRO A 68 12.07 -1.74 18.89
C PRO A 68 12.33 -2.63 20.11
N GLY A 69 11.49 -3.64 20.30
CA GLY A 69 11.48 -4.53 21.47
C GLY A 69 10.37 -4.25 22.49
N THR A 70 9.64 -3.15 22.34
CA THR A 70 8.35 -2.96 23.03
C THR A 70 7.23 -3.39 22.10
N SER A 71 6.58 -4.51 22.43
CA SER A 71 5.50 -5.08 21.64
C SER A 71 4.24 -4.23 21.75
N ALA A 72 4.21 -3.10 21.07
CA ALA A 72 3.02 -2.27 20.92
C ALA A 72 2.39 -2.63 19.57
N TYR A 73 1.31 -3.41 19.58
CA TYR A 73 0.48 -3.58 18.39
C TYR A 73 0.08 -2.18 17.87
N PRO A 74 0.28 -1.86 16.59
CA PRO A 74 0.47 -2.77 15.44
C PRO A 74 1.93 -2.97 14.94
N CYS A 75 2.94 -2.56 15.69
CA CYS A 75 4.33 -2.43 15.22
C CYS A 75 5.12 -3.74 15.05
N ASP A 76 4.58 -4.87 15.50
CA ASP A 76 5.22 -6.21 15.44
C ASP A 76 4.77 -7.04 14.23
N HIS A 77 4.36 -6.42 13.12
CA HIS A 77 4.01 -7.17 11.91
C HIS A 77 5.25 -7.41 11.04
N PRO A 78 5.46 -8.65 10.55
CA PRO A 78 6.50 -8.90 9.54
C PRO A 78 6.19 -8.10 8.27
N ASP A 79 7.24 -7.58 7.62
CA ASP A 79 7.12 -6.74 6.42
C ASP A 79 6.66 -7.58 5.20
N ILE A 80 5.38 -7.94 5.14
CA ILE A 80 4.79 -8.71 4.02
C ILE A 80 3.88 -7.82 3.18
N GLY A 81 4.32 -7.54 1.94
CA GLY A 81 3.54 -7.02 0.83
C GLY A 81 3.03 -5.58 0.90
N ARG A 82 2.73 -5.04 2.09
CA ARG A 82 2.10 -3.71 2.29
C ARG A 82 2.52 -3.00 3.59
N GLN A 83 3.65 -3.41 4.17
CA GLN A 83 4.18 -2.84 5.41
C GLN A 83 5.51 -2.16 5.12
N LEU A 84 5.73 -1.00 5.73
CA LEU A 84 6.99 -0.27 5.73
C LEU A 84 7.36 0.10 7.17
N SER A 85 8.57 -0.26 7.58
CA SER A 85 9.11 0.12 8.88
C SER A 85 10.09 1.29 8.74
N LEU A 86 9.77 2.44 9.35
CA LEU A 86 10.60 3.64 9.37
C LEU A 86 11.17 3.86 10.78
N ARG A 87 12.50 3.94 10.89
CA ARG A 87 13.19 4.22 12.15
C ARG A 87 13.97 5.53 12.06
N ILE A 88 13.64 6.46 12.95
CA ILE A 88 14.27 7.78 13.03
C ILE A 88 15.28 7.74 14.16
N THR A 89 16.56 7.74 13.80
CA THR A 89 17.68 7.70 14.75
C THR A 89 18.34 9.07 14.92
N PRO A 90 18.94 9.37 16.07
CA PRO A 90 19.74 10.58 16.24
C PRO A 90 20.85 10.68 15.18
N THR A 91 21.15 11.89 14.72
CA THR A 91 22.37 12.17 13.97
C THR A 91 23.52 12.25 14.97
N THR A 92 24.40 11.24 14.96
CA THR A 92 25.65 11.23 15.72
C THR A 92 26.59 12.36 15.31
#